data_AF-A0A7C4U0G5-F1
#
_entry.id   AF-A0A7C4U0G5-F1
#
_cell.length_a   1.000
_cell.length_b   1.000
_cell.length_c   1.000
_cell.angle_alpha   90.00
_cell.angle_beta   90.00
_cell.angle_gamma   90.00
#
_symmetry.space_group_name_H-M   'P 1'
#
loop_
_entity.id
_entity.type
_entity.pdbx_description
1 polymer ?
#
loop_
_entity_poly.entity_id
_entity_poly.type
_entity_poly.pdbx_seq_one_letter_code
_entity_poly.pdbx_strand_id
1 'polypeptide(L)'
;MNNVLPITAKANKKNHLEIGGVDTVNLAKKFGTPLYVLDEKTIKSACRSYFNAFKKYPNFFPIFASKSLCAKSVLKIISDEGFGVDVSTAGELYTAIKAKVPKKNIYFHGNNKLEEEIIFALKENIGCFIADNFDEILSLEKLSKKMNKKPSVMIRINPGIEAHTHDFIKTGIIDSKFGFQKSEIENVVRFIKNSDNLNFAGLHSHIGSQIFDIDPFVAEVEVLFDTIIEIKSKFNLECRELNIGGGIGVAYSHFDTSPNINEFAQKVSDKIVELSTKHNLSLPKLIIEPGRSIVARAGITLYTVGTVKRIPNIRNYVIVDGGMTDNPRYILYQAKYEAFSANKINEKPQEIVTIAGRACESGDVVIKDIKMPILEKGDIIAVASTGAYNYSMASNYNRMQRPAMVLVNNKKARLIIKRETKEDLLRNDL
;
A
#
# COMPACT_ATOMS: atom_id res chain seq x y z
N MET A 1 0.02 0.39 -25.23
CA MET A 1 0.65 1.11 -24.10
C MET A 1 0.30 0.38 -22.82
N ASN A 2 1.31 0.13 -21.99
CA ASN A 2 1.34 -0.92 -20.99
C ASN A 2 0.42 -0.72 -19.77
N ASN A 3 -0.27 -1.78 -19.35
CA ASN A 3 0.27 -2.53 -18.23
C ASN A 3 0.49 -1.80 -16.89
N VAL A 4 1.63 -1.11 -16.87
CA VAL A 4 2.31 -0.55 -15.70
C VAL A 4 2.22 0.97 -15.61
N LEU A 5 1.85 1.66 -16.70
CA LEU A 5 1.69 3.11 -16.71
C LEU A 5 0.27 3.48 -16.23
N PRO A 6 0.08 4.71 -15.71
CA PRO A 6 -1.24 5.22 -15.40
C PRO A 6 -2.22 5.11 -16.57
N ILE A 7 -3.51 4.92 -16.29
CA ILE A 7 -4.53 4.65 -17.33
C ILE A 7 -4.73 5.82 -18.31
N THR A 8 -4.31 7.02 -17.92
CA THR A 8 -4.36 8.21 -18.78
C THR A 8 -3.08 8.46 -19.56
N ALA A 9 -2.06 7.61 -19.38
CA ALA A 9 -0.77 7.76 -20.03
C ALA A 9 -0.89 7.56 -21.55
N LYS A 10 -0.32 8.49 -22.31
CA LYS A 10 -0.20 8.38 -23.77
C LYS A 10 0.97 9.19 -24.31
N ALA A 11 1.34 8.94 -25.55
CA ALA A 11 2.21 9.84 -26.30
C ALA A 11 1.42 11.08 -26.75
N ASN A 12 1.96 12.28 -26.55
CA ASN A 12 1.42 13.51 -27.12
C ASN A 12 1.98 13.78 -28.53
N LYS A 13 1.56 14.90 -29.14
CA LYS A 13 1.99 15.30 -30.50
C LYS A 13 3.50 15.54 -30.64
N LYS A 14 4.23 15.75 -29.54
CA LYS A 14 5.68 15.92 -29.51
C LYS A 14 6.44 14.63 -29.25
N ASN A 15 5.75 13.48 -29.23
CA ASN A 15 6.30 12.20 -28.78
C ASN A 15 6.77 12.22 -27.30
N HIS A 16 6.22 13.12 -26.48
CA HIS A 16 6.44 13.09 -25.05
C HIS A 16 5.37 12.25 -24.36
N LEU A 17 5.70 11.69 -23.19
CA LEU A 17 4.75 11.08 -22.28
C LEU A 17 3.81 12.15 -21.69
N GLU A 18 2.51 11.94 -21.84
CA GLU A 18 1.45 12.76 -21.27
C GLU A 18 0.64 11.92 -20.29
N ILE A 19 0.39 12.42 -19.08
CA ILE A 19 -0.42 11.77 -18.04
C ILE A 19 -1.44 12.77 -17.51
N GLY A 20 -2.69 12.34 -17.35
CA GLY A 20 -3.78 13.21 -16.91
C GLY A 20 -4.03 14.41 -17.84
N GLY A 21 -3.56 14.35 -19.09
CA GLY A 21 -3.59 15.47 -20.04
C GLY A 21 -2.47 16.50 -19.87
N VAL A 22 -1.41 16.16 -19.12
CA VAL A 22 -0.26 17.05 -18.87
C VAL A 22 1.03 16.39 -19.36
N ASP A 23 1.81 17.14 -20.14
CA ASP A 23 3.13 16.73 -20.62
C ASP A 23 4.12 16.59 -19.45
N THR A 24 4.68 15.40 -19.26
CA THR A 24 5.57 15.10 -18.13
C THR A 24 6.93 15.80 -18.23
N VAL A 25 7.39 16.14 -19.44
CA VAL A 25 8.61 16.95 -19.62
C VAL A 25 8.39 18.37 -19.10
N ASN A 26 7.19 18.93 -19.31
CA ASN A 26 6.84 20.22 -18.73
C ASN A 26 6.71 20.16 -17.20
N LEU A 27 6.25 19.02 -16.65
CA LEU A 27 6.23 18.82 -15.19
C LEU A 27 7.65 18.80 -14.62
N ALA A 28 8.57 18.05 -15.24
CA ALA A 28 9.97 18.00 -14.86
C ALA A 28 10.60 19.41 -14.89
N LYS A 29 10.35 20.18 -15.94
CA LYS A 29 10.83 21.58 -16.03
C LYS A 29 10.24 22.49 -14.96
N LYS A 30 8.95 22.34 -14.65
CA LYS A 30 8.22 23.23 -13.71
C LYS A 30 8.51 22.94 -12.24
N PHE A 31 8.60 21.67 -11.87
CA PHE A 31 8.71 21.23 -10.47
C PHE A 31 10.08 20.64 -10.11
N GLY A 32 10.98 20.54 -11.09
CA GLY A 32 12.27 19.88 -10.99
C GLY A 32 12.14 18.37 -10.86
N THR A 33 13.27 17.66 -11.02
CA THR A 33 13.41 16.23 -10.80
C THR A 33 14.36 15.95 -9.61
N PRO A 34 14.31 14.75 -8.98
CA PRO A 34 13.29 13.71 -9.16
C PRO A 34 11.87 14.21 -8.85
N LEU A 35 10.85 13.64 -9.47
CA LEU A 35 9.45 14.07 -9.29
C LEU A 35 8.49 12.89 -9.33
N TYR A 36 7.73 12.68 -8.25
CA TYR A 36 6.61 11.75 -8.29
C TYR A 36 5.41 12.41 -8.99
N VAL A 37 4.84 11.72 -9.96
CA VAL A 37 3.63 12.14 -10.67
C VAL A 37 2.56 11.09 -10.46
N LEU A 38 1.45 11.47 -9.83
CA LEU A 38 0.29 10.62 -9.60
C LEU A 38 -0.87 11.01 -10.51
N ASP A 39 -1.49 10.03 -11.17
CA ASP A 39 -2.72 10.21 -11.93
C ASP A 39 -3.95 9.96 -11.05
N GLU A 40 -4.71 11.03 -10.77
CA GLU A 40 -5.93 10.94 -9.97
C GLU A 40 -6.96 9.99 -10.58
N LYS A 41 -7.07 9.95 -11.92
CA LYS A 41 -8.06 9.09 -12.59
C LYS A 41 -7.73 7.62 -12.38
N THR A 42 -6.44 7.26 -12.37
CA THR A 42 -6.00 5.88 -12.09
C THR A 42 -6.37 5.47 -10.67
N ILE A 43 -6.11 6.31 -9.65
CA ILE A 43 -6.46 6.04 -8.25
C ILE A 43 -7.97 5.80 -8.11
N LYS A 44 -8.79 6.74 -8.62
CA LYS A 44 -10.25 6.64 -8.54
C LYS A 44 -10.79 5.41 -9.26
N SER A 45 -10.23 5.09 -10.43
CA SER A 45 -10.60 3.89 -11.18
C SER A 45 -10.28 2.61 -10.41
N ALA A 46 -9.15 2.54 -9.71
CA ALA A 46 -8.78 1.40 -8.89
C ALA A 46 -9.70 1.27 -7.66
N CYS A 47 -10.04 2.38 -6.99
CA CYS A 47 -11.02 2.35 -5.89
C CYS A 47 -12.38 1.80 -6.37
N ARG A 48 -12.91 2.34 -7.48
CA ARG A 48 -14.20 1.93 -8.04
C ARG A 48 -14.21 0.48 -8.52
N SER A 49 -13.09 -0.06 -9.00
CA SER A 49 -13.04 -1.46 -9.41
C SER A 49 -13.30 -2.42 -8.26
N TYR A 50 -12.84 -2.12 -7.05
CA TYR A 50 -13.14 -2.93 -5.87
C TYR A 50 -14.63 -2.89 -5.50
N PHE A 51 -15.23 -1.70 -5.43
CA PHE A 51 -16.67 -1.59 -5.16
C PHE A 51 -17.51 -2.31 -6.22
N ASN A 52 -17.15 -2.17 -7.50
CA ASN A 52 -17.86 -2.85 -8.58
C ASN A 52 -17.72 -4.38 -8.51
N ALA A 53 -16.54 -4.88 -8.16
CA ALA A 53 -16.27 -6.31 -8.04
C ALA A 53 -17.03 -6.94 -6.87
N PHE A 54 -17.10 -6.25 -5.73
CA PHE A 54 -17.79 -6.71 -4.52
C PHE A 54 -19.27 -6.27 -4.43
N LYS A 55 -19.85 -5.70 -5.49
CA LYS A 55 -21.22 -5.15 -5.46
C LYS A 55 -22.33 -6.12 -5.03
N LYS A 56 -22.09 -7.44 -5.18
CA LYS A 56 -23.03 -8.50 -4.78
C LYS A 56 -22.92 -8.85 -3.29
N TYR A 57 -21.83 -8.48 -2.64
CA TYR A 57 -21.64 -8.67 -1.21
C TYR A 57 -22.27 -7.48 -0.46
N PRO A 58 -23.31 -7.70 0.36
CA PRO A 58 -24.16 -6.62 0.85
C PRO A 58 -23.46 -5.64 1.81
N ASN A 59 -22.38 -6.07 2.49
CA ASN A 59 -21.67 -5.25 3.47
C ASN A 59 -20.15 -5.32 3.25
N PHE A 60 -19.71 -4.78 2.12
CA PHE A 60 -18.30 -4.68 1.77
C PHE A 60 -17.73 -3.30 2.11
N PHE A 61 -16.59 -3.25 2.78
CA PHE A 61 -15.94 -2.01 3.17
C PHE A 61 -14.42 -2.09 3.00
N PRO A 62 -13.86 -1.61 1.87
CA PRO A 62 -12.41 -1.62 1.67
C PRO A 62 -11.76 -0.49 2.46
N ILE A 63 -10.61 -0.76 3.06
CA ILE A 63 -9.76 0.22 3.72
C ILE A 63 -8.43 0.32 3.00
N PHE A 64 -7.93 1.54 2.79
CA PHE A 64 -6.68 1.74 2.08
C PHE A 64 -5.48 1.60 3.00
N ALA A 65 -4.50 0.81 2.55
CA ALA A 65 -3.29 0.60 3.32
C ALA A 65 -2.33 1.80 3.25
N SER A 66 -2.38 2.66 4.26
CA SER A 66 -1.71 3.96 4.24
C SER A 66 -0.19 3.85 4.18
N LYS A 67 0.38 2.76 4.70
CA LYS A 67 1.81 2.39 4.56
C LYS A 67 2.29 2.46 3.10
N SER A 68 1.41 2.19 2.13
CA SER A 68 1.76 2.26 0.71
C SER A 68 1.96 3.69 0.21
N LEU A 69 1.16 4.67 0.67
CA LEU A 69 1.35 6.10 0.41
C LEU A 69 0.48 6.97 1.34
N CYS A 70 1.04 7.40 2.48
CA CYS A 70 0.31 8.17 3.50
C CYS A 70 0.38 9.69 3.24
N ALA A 71 -0.09 10.14 2.08
CA ALA A 71 -0.13 11.56 1.72
C ALA A 71 -1.52 12.15 1.93
N LYS A 72 -1.63 13.31 2.61
CA LYS A 72 -2.93 13.96 2.95
C LYS A 72 -3.89 14.07 1.76
N SER A 73 -3.39 14.51 0.60
CA SER A 73 -4.23 14.64 -0.60
C SER A 73 -4.69 13.29 -1.15
N VAL A 74 -3.85 12.25 -1.04
CA VAL A 74 -4.16 10.89 -1.52
C VAL A 74 -5.20 10.24 -0.61
N LEU A 75 -5.01 10.31 0.72
CA LEU A 75 -5.99 9.81 1.68
C LEU A 75 -7.36 10.49 1.52
N LYS A 76 -7.39 11.80 1.25
CA LYS A 76 -8.64 12.52 0.96
C LYS A 76 -9.34 11.97 -0.29
N ILE A 77 -8.61 11.78 -1.39
CA ILE A 77 -9.18 11.25 -2.65
C ILE A 77 -9.75 9.86 -2.43
N ILE A 78 -9.01 9.00 -1.74
CA ILE A 78 -9.39 7.62 -1.48
C ILE A 78 -10.63 7.57 -0.55
N SER A 79 -10.64 8.39 0.50
CA SER A 79 -11.79 8.51 1.40
C SER A 79 -13.03 9.06 0.68
N ASP A 80 -12.87 10.00 -0.25
CA ASP A 80 -13.98 10.54 -1.07
C ASP A 80 -14.57 9.48 -2.02
N GLU A 81 -13.77 8.49 -2.44
CA GLU A 81 -14.24 7.34 -3.21
C GLU A 81 -14.90 6.27 -2.32
N GLY A 82 -15.00 6.49 -1.00
CA GLY A 82 -15.75 5.65 -0.06
C GLY A 82 -14.90 4.68 0.78
N PHE A 83 -13.58 4.67 0.61
CA PHE A 83 -12.69 3.80 1.37
C PHE A 83 -12.52 4.29 2.82
N GLY A 84 -12.30 3.35 3.74
CA GLY A 84 -11.64 3.65 5.00
C GLY A 84 -10.12 3.72 4.84
N VAL A 85 -9.41 3.84 5.96
CA VAL A 85 -7.94 3.88 5.96
C VAL A 85 -7.42 3.01 7.10
N ASP A 86 -6.50 2.10 6.78
CA ASP A 86 -5.67 1.49 7.80
C ASP A 86 -4.47 2.38 8.11
N VAL A 87 -4.11 2.48 9.38
CA VAL A 87 -2.95 3.21 9.89
C VAL A 87 -2.19 2.29 10.85
N SER A 88 -0.87 2.44 10.93
CA SER A 88 0.01 1.58 11.72
C SER A 88 0.77 2.32 12.81
N THR A 89 0.77 3.65 12.80
CA THR A 89 1.43 4.51 13.81
C THR A 89 0.63 5.80 14.04
N ALA A 90 0.92 6.54 15.12
CA ALA A 90 0.32 7.85 15.40
C ALA A 90 0.59 8.88 14.29
N GLY A 91 1.72 8.79 13.58
CA GLY A 91 2.01 9.66 12.44
C GLY A 91 1.04 9.47 11.28
N GLU A 92 0.74 8.20 10.96
CA GLU A 92 -0.26 7.86 9.92
C GLU A 92 -1.68 8.23 10.37
N LEU A 93 -2.04 7.95 11.63
CA LEU A 93 -3.31 8.35 12.22
C LEU A 93 -3.51 9.86 12.16
N TYR A 94 -2.51 10.63 12.59
CA TYR A 94 -2.53 12.09 12.53
C TYR A 94 -2.73 12.58 11.09
N THR A 95 -2.04 11.95 10.14
CA THR A 95 -2.16 12.29 8.72
C THR A 95 -3.55 12.00 8.17
N ALA A 96 -4.16 10.86 8.53
CA ALA A 96 -5.53 10.51 8.16
C ALA A 96 -6.57 11.51 8.73
N ILE A 97 -6.41 11.92 9.99
CA ILE A 97 -7.25 12.94 10.62
C ILE A 97 -7.11 14.28 9.90
N LYS A 98 -5.87 14.72 9.59
CA LYS A 98 -5.63 15.95 8.84
C LYS A 98 -6.12 15.87 7.39
N ALA A 99 -6.20 14.67 6.83
CA ALA A 99 -6.84 14.41 5.54
C ALA A 99 -8.38 14.40 5.63
N LYS A 100 -8.96 14.56 6.82
CA LYS A 100 -10.40 14.54 7.09
C LYS A 100 -11.05 13.20 6.74
N VAL A 101 -10.32 12.10 6.87
CA VAL A 101 -10.90 10.75 6.82
C VAL A 101 -11.90 10.66 7.99
N PRO A 102 -13.14 10.17 7.78
CA PRO A 102 -14.08 9.95 8.88
C PRO A 102 -13.44 9.05 9.93
N LYS A 103 -13.34 9.50 11.19
CA LYS A 103 -12.56 8.79 12.22
C LYS A 103 -13.06 7.36 12.45
N LYS A 104 -14.38 7.15 12.39
CA LYS A 104 -15.02 5.82 12.44
C LYS A 104 -14.63 4.86 11.30
N ASN A 105 -14.00 5.36 10.25
CA ASN A 105 -13.51 4.59 9.11
C ASN A 105 -11.98 4.35 9.18
N ILE A 106 -11.34 4.69 10.30
CA ILE A 106 -9.91 4.46 10.54
C ILE A 106 -9.71 3.20 11.39
N TYR A 107 -8.84 2.31 10.92
CA TYR A 107 -8.50 1.04 11.56
C TYR A 107 -7.03 1.09 11.96
N PHE A 108 -6.72 0.88 13.23
CA PHE A 108 -5.37 1.07 13.76
C PHE A 108 -4.66 -0.27 13.99
N HIS A 109 -3.70 -0.56 13.13
CA HIS A 109 -2.77 -1.68 13.17
C HIS A 109 -1.49 -1.33 13.92
N GLY A 110 -0.60 -2.31 14.04
CA GLY A 110 0.73 -2.16 14.62
C GLY A 110 1.02 -3.30 15.57
N ASN A 111 2.19 -3.92 15.45
CA ASN A 111 2.59 -5.03 16.32
C ASN A 111 3.12 -4.57 17.69
N ASN A 112 3.33 -3.26 17.86
CA ASN A 112 3.79 -2.65 19.10
C ASN A 112 3.25 -1.22 19.19
N LYS A 113 1.95 -1.05 19.46
CA LYS A 113 1.34 0.27 19.63
C LYS A 113 1.76 0.84 20.98
N LEU A 114 2.36 2.02 20.99
CA LEU A 114 2.76 2.66 22.25
C LEU A 114 1.52 3.17 23.01
N GLU A 115 1.60 3.25 24.35
CA GLU A 115 0.47 3.76 25.16
C GLU A 115 0.01 5.15 24.69
N GLU A 116 0.94 6.03 24.30
CA GLU A 116 0.62 7.37 23.78
C GLU A 116 -0.17 7.32 22.47
N GLU A 117 0.11 6.35 21.60
CA GLU A 117 -0.60 6.16 20.35
C GLU A 117 -2.00 5.60 20.61
N ILE A 118 -2.14 4.65 21.55
CA ILE A 118 -3.43 4.13 22.00
C ILE A 118 -4.28 5.27 22.59
N ILE A 119 -3.72 6.08 23.48
CA ILE A 119 -4.39 7.25 24.06
C ILE A 119 -4.84 8.21 22.97
N PHE A 120 -3.98 8.49 21.99
CA PHE A 120 -4.32 9.38 20.88
C PHE A 120 -5.49 8.81 20.06
N ALA A 121 -5.45 7.54 19.69
CA ALA A 121 -6.53 6.87 18.96
C ALA A 121 -7.86 6.82 19.73
N LEU A 122 -7.82 6.59 21.05
CA LEU A 122 -8.99 6.62 21.93
C LEU A 122 -9.60 8.02 22.02
N LYS A 123 -8.77 9.08 22.13
CA LYS A 123 -9.24 10.48 22.12
C LYS A 123 -9.95 10.81 20.80
N GLU A 124 -9.43 10.29 19.70
CA GLU A 124 -9.96 10.55 18.36
C GLU A 124 -11.21 9.72 18.04
N ASN A 125 -11.54 8.69 18.83
CA ASN A 125 -12.68 7.78 18.60
C ASN A 125 -12.63 7.16 17.20
N ILE A 126 -11.50 6.51 16.90
CA ILE A 126 -11.32 5.78 15.64
C ILE A 126 -12.27 4.58 15.53
N GLY A 127 -12.39 4.00 14.33
CA GLY A 127 -13.32 2.91 14.04
C GLY A 127 -13.01 1.61 14.76
N CYS A 128 -11.75 1.16 14.70
CA CYS A 128 -11.36 -0.14 15.25
C CYS A 128 -9.86 -0.21 15.56
N PHE A 129 -9.51 -0.92 16.64
CA PHE A 129 -8.14 -1.35 16.90
C PHE A 129 -7.96 -2.78 16.40
N ILE A 130 -6.86 -3.03 15.70
CA ILE A 130 -6.46 -4.38 15.29
C ILE A 130 -5.40 -4.85 16.27
N ALA A 131 -5.82 -5.62 17.27
CA ALA A 131 -4.97 -6.10 18.34
C ALA A 131 -4.02 -7.19 17.81
N ASP A 132 -2.73 -7.02 18.07
CA ASP A 132 -1.68 -7.88 17.52
C ASP A 132 -1.11 -8.86 18.57
N ASN A 133 -1.17 -8.51 19.86
CA ASN A 133 -0.68 -9.32 20.97
C ASN A 133 -1.45 -9.04 22.29
N PHE A 134 -1.21 -9.87 23.32
CA PHE A 134 -1.97 -9.82 24.58
C PHE A 134 -1.64 -8.57 25.42
N ASP A 135 -0.37 -8.12 25.41
CA ASP A 135 0.05 -6.91 26.14
C ASP A 135 -0.65 -5.66 25.62
N GLU A 136 -0.87 -5.58 24.31
CA GLU A 136 -1.67 -4.52 23.69
C GLU A 136 -3.11 -4.55 24.21
N ILE A 137 -3.73 -5.72 24.34
CA ILE A 137 -5.11 -5.86 24.82
C ILE A 137 -5.22 -5.42 26.28
N LEU A 138 -4.26 -5.79 27.13
CA LEU A 138 -4.20 -5.34 28.53
C LEU A 138 -4.07 -3.80 28.60
N SER A 139 -3.19 -3.24 27.78
CA SER A 139 -2.97 -1.79 27.71
C SER A 139 -4.22 -1.06 27.22
N LEU A 140 -4.86 -1.57 26.16
CA LEU A 140 -6.07 -1.00 25.60
C LEU A 140 -7.24 -1.05 26.59
N GLU A 141 -7.43 -2.16 27.33
CA GLU A 141 -8.46 -2.28 28.38
C GLU A 141 -8.25 -1.23 29.47
N LYS A 142 -7.04 -1.19 30.05
CA LYS A 142 -6.68 -0.27 31.12
C LYS A 142 -6.89 1.19 30.72
N LEU A 143 -6.43 1.58 29.53
CA LEU A 143 -6.54 2.94 29.03
C LEU A 143 -7.99 3.28 28.66
N SER A 144 -8.73 2.35 28.06
CA SER A 144 -10.15 2.52 27.74
C SER A 144 -10.98 2.75 28.99
N LYS A 145 -10.74 1.96 30.06
CA LYS A 145 -11.34 2.14 31.39
C LYS A 145 -11.04 3.52 31.96
N LYS A 146 -9.76 3.92 31.99
CA LYS A 146 -9.32 5.23 32.51
C LYS A 146 -9.98 6.40 31.75
N MET A 147 -10.22 6.23 30.46
CA MET A 147 -10.77 7.26 29.58
C MET A 147 -12.30 7.18 29.41
N ASN A 148 -12.96 6.23 30.07
CA ASN A 148 -14.39 5.92 29.90
C ASN A 148 -14.77 5.75 28.41
N LYS A 149 -14.00 4.92 27.70
CA LYS A 149 -14.21 4.57 26.29
C LYS A 149 -14.41 3.07 26.15
N LYS A 150 -15.10 2.67 25.07
CA LYS A 150 -15.31 1.27 24.70
C LYS A 150 -15.00 1.06 23.21
N PRO A 151 -13.72 1.04 22.80
CA PRO A 151 -13.35 0.87 21.40
C PRO A 151 -13.75 -0.51 20.88
N SER A 152 -14.01 -0.56 19.58
CA SER A 152 -14.08 -1.82 18.83
C SER A 152 -12.69 -2.41 18.64
N VAL A 153 -12.57 -3.72 18.81
CA VAL A 153 -11.31 -4.46 18.69
C VAL A 153 -11.52 -5.67 17.77
N MET A 154 -10.68 -5.79 16.76
CA MET A 154 -10.50 -7.04 16.01
C MET A 154 -9.21 -7.71 16.46
N ILE A 155 -9.21 -9.04 16.44
CA ILE A 155 -8.04 -9.84 16.78
C ILE A 155 -7.32 -10.20 15.48
N ARG A 156 -6.05 -9.84 15.35
CA ARG A 156 -5.24 -10.31 14.23
C ARG A 156 -4.79 -11.74 14.48
N ILE A 157 -5.08 -12.62 13.54
CA ILE A 157 -4.72 -14.02 13.56
C ILE A 157 -3.62 -14.25 12.55
N ASN A 158 -2.66 -15.10 12.91
CA ASN A 158 -1.78 -15.74 11.94
C ASN A 158 -2.45 -17.01 11.42
N PRO A 159 -2.90 -17.06 10.16
CA PRO A 159 -3.67 -18.20 9.64
C PRO A 159 -2.78 -19.38 9.24
N GLY A 160 -1.46 -19.31 9.44
CA GLY A 160 -0.57 -20.36 8.98
C GLY A 160 -0.45 -20.44 7.45
N ILE A 161 -0.80 -19.36 6.73
CA ILE A 161 -0.71 -19.27 5.27
C ILE A 161 0.29 -18.17 4.91
N GLU A 162 1.31 -18.53 4.13
CA GLU A 162 2.26 -17.59 3.55
C GLU A 162 2.20 -17.70 2.03
N ALA A 163 1.78 -16.62 1.37
CA ALA A 163 1.58 -16.58 -0.08
C ALA A 163 2.55 -15.62 -0.76
N HIS A 164 3.28 -16.14 -1.75
CA HIS A 164 4.27 -15.40 -2.54
C HIS A 164 4.05 -15.63 -4.02
N THR A 165 3.65 -14.58 -4.75
CA THR A 165 3.53 -14.59 -6.21
C THR A 165 2.63 -15.70 -6.78
N HIS A 166 3.17 -16.90 -7.05
CA HIS A 166 2.49 -18.05 -7.65
C HIS A 166 2.48 -19.32 -6.78
N ASP A 167 3.00 -19.25 -5.56
CA ASP A 167 3.04 -20.38 -4.63
C ASP A 167 2.54 -19.93 -3.25
N PHE A 168 1.94 -20.84 -2.50
CA PHE A 168 1.66 -20.62 -1.08
C PHE A 168 1.94 -21.86 -0.26
N ILE A 169 2.35 -21.62 0.98
CA ILE A 169 2.61 -22.67 1.96
C ILE A 169 1.56 -22.52 3.06
N LYS A 170 0.89 -23.63 3.38
CA LYS A 170 0.02 -23.74 4.55
C LYS A 170 0.75 -24.54 5.62
N THR A 171 1.30 -23.88 6.62
CA THR A 171 1.97 -24.50 7.79
C THR A 171 1.17 -24.25 9.06
N GLY A 172 1.22 -25.19 10.01
CA GLY A 172 0.52 -25.02 11.30
C GLY A 172 1.11 -23.92 12.19
N ILE A 173 2.35 -23.51 11.93
CA ILE A 173 3.06 -22.43 12.63
C ILE A 173 3.85 -21.64 11.58
N ILE A 174 3.68 -20.32 11.58
CA ILE A 174 4.52 -19.39 10.83
C ILE A 174 5.32 -18.58 11.85
N ASP A 175 6.64 -18.54 11.67
CA ASP A 175 7.55 -17.65 12.38
C ASP A 175 7.29 -16.20 11.92
N SER A 176 6.37 -15.54 12.61
CA SER A 176 5.95 -14.18 12.32
C SER A 176 5.78 -13.41 13.62
N LYS A 177 6.27 -12.17 13.62
CA LYS A 177 6.09 -11.22 14.72
C LYS A 177 4.68 -10.64 14.82
N PHE A 178 3.74 -11.11 14.00
CA PHE A 178 2.43 -10.49 13.82
C PHE A 178 1.30 -11.44 14.17
N GLY A 179 0.37 -10.93 14.96
CA GLY A 179 -0.89 -11.58 15.27
C GLY A 179 -0.73 -12.77 16.22
N PHE A 180 -1.88 -13.20 16.74
CA PHE A 180 -1.98 -14.34 17.63
C PHE A 180 -1.92 -15.65 16.85
N GLN A 181 -1.26 -16.64 17.44
CA GLN A 181 -1.37 -18.03 17.01
C GLN A 181 -2.76 -18.57 17.38
N LYS A 182 -3.22 -19.60 16.66
CA LYS A 182 -4.56 -20.19 16.88
C LYS A 182 -4.77 -20.64 18.34
N SER A 183 -3.74 -21.13 19.00
CA SER A 183 -3.77 -21.58 20.41
C SER A 183 -4.06 -20.46 21.42
N GLU A 184 -3.80 -19.20 21.06
CA GLU A 184 -3.95 -18.05 21.96
C GLU A 184 -5.35 -17.43 21.89
N ILE A 185 -6.04 -17.62 20.76
CA ILE A 185 -7.31 -16.93 20.43
C ILE A 185 -8.37 -17.13 21.51
N GLU A 186 -8.49 -18.35 22.06
CA GLU A 186 -9.49 -18.64 23.08
C GLU A 186 -9.31 -17.75 24.33
N ASN A 187 -8.07 -17.59 24.78
CA ASN A 187 -7.76 -16.77 25.96
C ASN A 187 -8.01 -15.29 25.68
N VAL A 188 -7.64 -14.83 24.49
CA VAL A 188 -7.85 -13.45 24.04
C VAL A 188 -9.35 -13.12 24.00
N VAL A 189 -10.14 -13.96 23.34
CA VAL A 189 -11.58 -13.76 23.18
C VAL A 189 -12.29 -13.80 24.54
N ARG A 190 -11.89 -14.73 25.43
CA ARG A 190 -12.40 -14.78 26.81
C ARG A 190 -12.15 -13.47 27.55
N PHE A 191 -10.94 -12.91 27.43
CA PHE A 191 -10.59 -11.65 28.07
C PHE A 191 -11.44 -10.49 27.55
N ILE A 192 -11.54 -10.33 26.22
CA ILE A 192 -12.34 -9.25 25.60
C ILE A 192 -13.83 -9.40 25.96
N LYS A 193 -14.37 -10.63 25.95
CA LYS A 193 -15.77 -10.90 26.33
C LYS A 193 -16.10 -10.42 27.75
N ASN A 194 -15.17 -10.66 28.68
CA ASN A 194 -15.36 -10.33 30.10
C ASN A 194 -14.98 -8.87 30.42
N SER A 195 -14.55 -8.08 29.42
CA SER A 195 -14.23 -6.67 29.60
C SER A 195 -15.44 -5.78 29.34
N ASP A 196 -15.75 -4.90 30.30
CA ASP A 196 -16.74 -3.84 30.10
C ASP A 196 -16.23 -2.72 29.18
N ASN A 197 -14.92 -2.64 28.96
CA ASN A 197 -14.24 -1.52 28.31
C ASN A 197 -13.80 -1.84 26.87
N LEU A 198 -14.00 -3.05 26.37
CA LEU A 198 -13.68 -3.44 25.00
C LEU A 198 -14.92 -4.02 24.30
N ASN A 199 -14.99 -3.84 22.98
CA ASN A 199 -16.05 -4.41 22.15
C ASN A 199 -15.44 -5.30 21.07
N PHE A 200 -15.64 -6.62 21.17
CA PHE A 200 -15.21 -7.54 20.13
C PHE A 200 -15.93 -7.24 18.80
N ALA A 201 -15.18 -6.90 17.77
CA ALA A 201 -15.71 -6.61 16.43
C ALA A 201 -15.58 -7.81 15.49
N GLY A 202 -14.47 -8.54 15.56
CA GLY A 202 -14.24 -9.71 14.72
C GLY A 202 -12.76 -10.04 14.53
N LEU A 203 -12.40 -10.55 13.36
CA LEU A 203 -11.08 -11.13 13.09
C LEU A 203 -10.39 -10.46 11.91
N HIS A 204 -9.07 -10.29 12.02
CA HIS A 204 -8.18 -9.81 10.97
C HIS A 204 -7.15 -10.88 10.62
N SER A 205 -6.72 -10.94 9.37
CA SER A 205 -5.52 -11.65 8.95
C SER A 205 -4.88 -10.95 7.75
N HIS A 206 -3.61 -11.25 7.48
CA HIS A 206 -2.90 -10.79 6.29
C HIS A 206 -1.82 -11.82 5.91
N ILE A 207 -1.96 -12.42 4.73
CA ILE A 207 -1.19 -13.61 4.30
C ILE A 207 0.03 -13.34 3.41
N GLY A 208 0.28 -12.09 3.01
CA GLY A 208 1.46 -11.77 2.18
C GLY A 208 1.34 -10.54 1.31
N SER A 209 2.25 -10.42 0.34
CA SER A 209 2.34 -9.29 -0.59
C SER A 209 2.68 -9.77 -1.99
N GLN A 210 2.17 -9.08 -3.02
CA GLN A 210 2.34 -9.48 -4.42
C GLN A 210 1.77 -10.87 -4.70
N ILE A 211 0.62 -11.18 -4.12
CA ILE A 211 -0.08 -12.45 -4.33
C ILE A 211 -0.86 -12.34 -5.66
N PHE A 212 -0.56 -13.23 -6.61
CA PHE A 212 -1.26 -13.26 -7.89
C PHE A 212 -2.42 -14.25 -7.91
N ASP A 213 -2.28 -15.37 -7.21
CA ASP A 213 -3.29 -16.40 -7.12
C ASP A 213 -4.39 -16.04 -6.11
N ILE A 214 -5.62 -16.45 -6.41
CA ILE A 214 -6.79 -16.15 -5.58
C ILE A 214 -6.98 -17.20 -4.48
N ASP A 215 -6.57 -18.44 -4.75
CA ASP A 215 -6.79 -19.58 -3.87
C ASP A 215 -6.21 -19.42 -2.44
N PRO A 216 -5.05 -18.75 -2.23
CA PRO A 216 -4.57 -18.45 -0.87
C PRO A 216 -5.56 -17.63 -0.03
N PHE A 217 -6.28 -16.68 -0.64
CA PHE A 217 -7.28 -15.86 0.07
C PHE A 217 -8.54 -16.69 0.41
N VAL A 218 -8.91 -17.65 -0.44
CA VAL A 218 -10.00 -18.58 -0.15
C VAL A 218 -9.62 -19.48 1.04
N ALA A 219 -8.38 -19.99 1.05
CA ALA A 219 -7.86 -20.77 2.17
C ALA A 219 -7.76 -19.96 3.47
N GLU A 220 -7.42 -18.67 3.39
CA GLU A 220 -7.43 -17.74 4.52
C GLU A 220 -8.84 -17.60 5.11
N VAL A 221 -9.85 -17.40 4.25
CA VAL A 221 -11.25 -17.32 4.69
C VAL A 221 -11.66 -18.59 5.43
N GLU A 222 -11.30 -19.78 4.92
CA GLU A 222 -11.62 -21.05 5.59
C GLU A 222 -11.02 -21.14 7.00
N VAL A 223 -9.74 -20.78 7.16
CA VAL A 223 -9.07 -20.80 8.47
C VAL A 223 -9.69 -19.80 9.44
N LEU A 224 -10.05 -18.60 8.96
CA LEU A 224 -10.72 -17.60 9.79
C LEU A 224 -12.11 -18.06 10.21
N PHE A 225 -12.86 -18.74 9.32
CA PHE A 225 -14.19 -19.26 9.63
C PHE A 225 -14.16 -20.38 10.66
N ASP A 226 -13.17 -21.28 10.62
CA ASP A 226 -12.96 -22.26 11.69
C ASP A 226 -12.90 -21.56 13.05
N THR A 227 -12.16 -20.45 13.11
CA THR A 227 -12.04 -19.65 14.34
C THR A 227 -13.34 -18.93 14.71
N ILE A 228 -14.09 -18.39 13.73
CA ILE A 228 -15.40 -17.76 13.97
C ILE A 228 -16.39 -18.76 14.58
N ILE A 229 -16.41 -19.99 14.07
CA ILE A 229 -17.29 -21.07 14.55
C ILE A 229 -16.93 -21.43 16.00
N GLU A 230 -15.64 -21.55 16.31
CA GLU A 230 -15.15 -21.80 17.67
C GLU A 230 -15.55 -20.65 18.63
N ILE A 231 -15.43 -19.40 18.19
CA ILE A 231 -15.82 -18.22 18.97
C ILE A 231 -17.33 -18.21 19.23
N LYS A 232 -18.15 -18.44 18.21
CA LYS A 232 -19.61 -18.46 18.34
C LYS A 232 -20.06 -19.58 19.27
N SER A 233 -19.53 -20.79 19.11
CA SER A 233 -19.93 -21.96 19.91
C SER A 233 -19.51 -21.85 21.38
N LYS A 234 -18.27 -21.43 21.67
CA LYS A 234 -17.75 -21.36 23.06
C LYS A 234 -18.18 -20.10 23.79
N PHE A 235 -18.32 -18.98 23.09
CA PHE A 235 -18.52 -17.67 23.70
C PHE A 235 -19.83 -16.98 23.34
N ASN A 236 -20.62 -17.52 22.39
CA ASN A 236 -21.82 -16.88 21.86
C ASN A 236 -21.57 -15.43 21.39
N LEU A 237 -20.37 -15.17 20.85
CA LEU A 237 -20.02 -13.87 20.26
C LEU A 237 -20.15 -13.94 18.73
N GLU A 238 -20.72 -12.90 18.15
CA GLU A 238 -20.82 -12.72 16.70
C GLU A 238 -19.56 -12.04 16.17
N CYS A 239 -18.98 -12.61 15.10
CA CYS A 239 -17.97 -11.93 14.31
C CYS A 239 -18.66 -10.98 13.33
N ARG A 240 -18.77 -9.70 13.69
CA ARG A 240 -19.46 -8.69 12.87
C ARG A 240 -18.61 -8.19 11.71
N GLU A 241 -17.29 -8.30 11.83
CA GLU A 241 -16.33 -7.80 10.84
C GLU A 241 -15.27 -8.86 10.56
N LEU A 242 -15.07 -9.19 9.29
CA LEU A 242 -14.02 -10.09 8.82
C LEU A 242 -13.11 -9.30 7.89
N ASN A 243 -11.85 -9.13 8.30
CA ASN A 243 -10.86 -8.42 7.53
C ASN A 243 -9.77 -9.39 7.05
N ILE A 244 -9.72 -9.63 5.74
CA ILE A 244 -8.76 -10.57 5.12
C ILE A 244 -7.49 -9.87 4.62
N GLY A 245 -7.26 -8.65 5.09
CA GLY A 245 -6.02 -7.93 4.81
C GLY A 245 -5.87 -7.52 3.35
N GLY A 246 -4.63 -7.19 2.99
CA GLY A 246 -4.23 -6.80 1.64
C GLY A 246 -3.39 -7.87 0.95
N GLY A 247 -2.53 -7.43 0.03
CA GLY A 247 -1.50 -8.29 -0.58
C GLY A 247 -1.70 -8.58 -2.06
N ILE A 248 -2.88 -8.25 -2.61
CA ILE A 248 -3.21 -8.37 -4.03
C ILE A 248 -2.11 -7.73 -4.91
N GLY A 249 -1.56 -8.53 -5.81
CA GLY A 249 -0.46 -8.15 -6.68
C GLY A 249 -0.82 -7.08 -7.71
N VAL A 250 0.22 -6.45 -8.25
CA VAL A 250 0.14 -5.55 -9.41
C VAL A 250 1.26 -5.88 -10.38
N ALA A 251 1.07 -5.48 -11.64
CA ALA A 251 2.13 -5.51 -12.63
C ALA A 251 3.16 -4.39 -12.40
N TYR A 252 4.42 -4.78 -12.25
CA TYR A 252 5.59 -3.90 -12.33
C TYR A 252 6.31 -4.02 -13.66
N SER A 253 6.16 -5.15 -14.36
CA SER A 253 6.65 -5.42 -15.70
C SER A 253 5.53 -5.82 -16.65
N HIS A 254 5.79 -5.71 -17.96
CA HIS A 254 4.86 -6.11 -19.02
C HIS A 254 4.61 -7.61 -19.08
N PHE A 255 5.49 -8.40 -18.44
CA PHE A 255 5.34 -9.84 -18.30
C PHE A 255 4.47 -10.24 -17.10
N ASP A 256 4.20 -9.31 -16.18
CA ASP A 256 3.36 -9.59 -15.02
C ASP A 256 1.87 -9.57 -15.44
N THR A 257 1.12 -10.55 -14.98
CA THR A 257 -0.35 -10.57 -15.12
C THR A 257 -0.96 -10.13 -13.79
N SER A 258 -1.70 -9.01 -13.77
CA SER A 258 -2.36 -8.57 -12.54
C SER A 258 -3.55 -9.47 -12.18
N PRO A 259 -3.84 -9.69 -10.89
CA PRO A 259 -4.98 -10.50 -10.47
C PRO A 259 -6.30 -9.96 -11.00
N ASN A 260 -7.20 -10.86 -11.36
CA ASN A 260 -8.55 -10.47 -11.74
C ASN A 260 -9.37 -10.13 -10.48
N ILE A 261 -9.55 -8.83 -10.20
CA ILE A 261 -10.26 -8.34 -9.02
C ILE A 261 -11.71 -8.87 -8.98
N ASN A 262 -12.37 -9.08 -10.12
CA ASN A 262 -13.74 -9.63 -10.15
C ASN A 262 -13.75 -11.10 -9.74
N GLU A 263 -12.78 -11.89 -10.20
CA GLU A 263 -12.67 -13.29 -9.81
C GLU A 263 -12.31 -13.41 -8.32
N PHE A 264 -11.38 -12.59 -7.85
CA PHE A 264 -11.03 -12.48 -6.42
C PHE A 264 -12.28 -12.19 -5.58
N ALA A 265 -13.03 -11.15 -5.95
CA ALA A 265 -14.23 -10.76 -5.23
C ALA A 265 -15.29 -11.85 -5.23
N GLN A 266 -15.52 -12.51 -6.37
CA GLN A 266 -16.50 -13.58 -6.50
C GLN A 266 -16.11 -14.78 -5.62
N LYS A 267 -14.88 -15.32 -5.77
CA LYS A 267 -14.42 -16.50 -5.01
C LYS A 267 -14.44 -16.28 -3.51
N VAL A 268 -13.93 -15.14 -3.04
CA VAL A 268 -13.94 -14.79 -1.61
C VAL A 268 -15.37 -14.61 -1.10
N SER A 269 -16.21 -13.86 -1.82
CA SER A 269 -17.60 -13.63 -1.41
C SER A 269 -18.39 -14.93 -1.33
N ASP A 270 -18.27 -15.79 -2.34
CA ASP A 270 -18.97 -17.07 -2.39
C ASP A 270 -18.56 -17.97 -1.24
N LYS A 271 -17.25 -18.07 -0.95
CA LYS A 271 -16.76 -18.87 0.18
C LYS A 271 -17.30 -18.36 1.52
N ILE A 272 -17.32 -17.04 1.73
CA ILE A 272 -17.86 -16.45 2.96
C ILE A 272 -19.37 -16.74 3.08
N VAL A 273 -20.14 -16.59 2.00
CA VAL A 273 -21.59 -16.86 2.00
C VAL A 273 -21.87 -18.35 2.22
N GLU A 274 -21.12 -19.23 1.58
CA GLU A 274 -21.17 -20.69 1.75
C GLU A 274 -20.99 -21.05 3.22
N LEU A 275 -19.88 -20.61 3.83
CA LEU A 275 -19.54 -20.96 5.22
C LEU A 275 -20.49 -20.32 6.23
N SER A 276 -20.91 -19.06 6.03
CA SER A 276 -21.92 -18.43 6.88
C SER A 276 -23.25 -19.19 6.86
N THR A 277 -23.71 -19.60 5.68
CA THR A 277 -24.96 -20.35 5.52
C THR A 277 -24.86 -21.74 6.15
N LYS A 278 -23.79 -22.48 5.82
CA LYS A 278 -23.54 -23.84 6.30
C LYS A 278 -23.51 -23.93 7.83
N HIS A 279 -22.98 -22.91 8.49
CA HIS A 279 -22.82 -22.88 9.95
C HIS A 279 -23.85 -22.00 10.67
N ASN A 280 -24.89 -21.51 9.98
CA ASN A 280 -25.93 -20.63 10.51
C ASN A 280 -25.36 -19.40 11.24
N LEU A 281 -24.35 -18.77 10.64
CA LEU A 281 -23.69 -17.56 11.14
C LEU A 281 -24.23 -16.33 10.43
N SER A 282 -24.26 -15.20 11.13
CA SER A 282 -24.48 -13.89 10.50
C SER A 282 -23.41 -13.64 9.43
N LEU A 283 -23.79 -13.03 8.31
CA LEU A 283 -22.84 -12.62 7.29
C LEU A 283 -22.02 -11.40 7.80
N PRO A 284 -20.69 -11.51 7.95
CA PRO A 284 -19.88 -10.42 8.48
C PRO A 284 -19.79 -9.25 7.49
N LYS A 285 -19.43 -8.06 7.97
CA LYS A 285 -18.87 -7.01 7.11
C LYS A 285 -17.53 -7.50 6.58
N LEU A 286 -17.38 -7.58 5.26
CA LEU A 286 -16.11 -7.96 4.63
C LEU A 286 -15.24 -6.73 4.43
N ILE A 287 -14.02 -6.78 4.95
CA ILE A 287 -12.99 -5.75 4.84
C ILE A 287 -11.78 -6.33 4.10
N ILE A 288 -11.19 -5.52 3.24
CA ILE A 288 -9.91 -5.79 2.57
C ILE A 288 -9.02 -4.55 2.68
N GLU A 289 -7.70 -4.74 2.56
CA GLU A 289 -6.68 -3.70 2.81
C GLU A 289 -5.79 -3.42 1.57
N PRO A 290 -6.34 -3.09 0.39
CA PRO A 290 -5.53 -2.83 -0.78
C PRO A 290 -4.75 -1.52 -0.61
N GLY A 291 -3.42 -1.61 -0.61
CA GLY A 291 -2.54 -0.43 -0.74
C GLY A 291 -1.94 -0.35 -2.14
N ARG A 292 -1.04 -1.29 -2.43
CA ARG A 292 -0.28 -1.37 -3.69
C ARG A 292 -1.18 -1.34 -4.93
N SER A 293 -2.26 -2.11 -4.92
CA SER A 293 -3.22 -2.23 -6.03
C SER A 293 -4.07 -0.98 -6.28
N ILE A 294 -4.05 0.00 -5.36
CA ILE A 294 -4.70 1.30 -5.55
C ILE A 294 -3.72 2.32 -6.15
N VAL A 295 -2.51 2.43 -5.59
CA VAL A 295 -1.62 3.56 -5.88
C VAL A 295 -0.39 3.23 -6.73
N ALA A 296 0.07 1.98 -6.83
CA ALA A 296 1.32 1.66 -7.52
C ALA A 296 1.31 2.13 -8.98
N ARG A 297 0.38 1.59 -9.77
CA ARG A 297 0.21 1.92 -11.20
C ARG A 297 -0.15 3.39 -11.43
N ALA A 298 -0.77 4.04 -10.44
CA ALA A 298 -1.14 5.45 -10.56
C ALA A 298 0.06 6.39 -10.55
N GLY A 299 1.21 5.92 -10.06
CA GLY A 299 2.41 6.74 -9.91
C GLY A 299 3.54 6.39 -10.86
N ILE A 300 4.20 7.44 -11.37
CA ILE A 300 5.52 7.35 -11.97
C ILE A 300 6.50 8.27 -11.22
N THR A 301 7.79 8.01 -11.39
CA THR A 301 8.85 8.91 -10.90
C THR A 301 9.65 9.38 -12.10
N LEU A 302 9.73 10.70 -12.27
CA LEU A 302 10.52 11.34 -13.31
C LEU A 302 11.92 11.64 -12.78
N TYR A 303 12.91 11.40 -13.61
CA TYR A 303 14.31 11.71 -13.37
C TYR A 303 14.90 12.45 -14.56
N THR A 304 15.94 13.25 -14.32
CA THR A 304 16.80 13.79 -15.37
C THR A 304 18.10 13.00 -15.45
N VAL A 305 18.50 12.61 -16.66
CA VAL A 305 19.79 11.97 -16.91
C VAL A 305 20.92 12.98 -16.70
N GLY A 306 21.81 12.69 -15.76
CA GLY A 306 23.01 13.48 -15.50
C GLY A 306 24.19 13.05 -16.37
N THR A 307 24.52 11.75 -16.34
CA THR A 307 25.71 11.19 -17.01
C THR A 307 25.39 9.83 -17.62
N VAL A 308 25.94 9.55 -18.80
CA VAL A 308 25.91 8.21 -19.39
C VAL A 308 27.34 7.69 -19.48
N LYS A 309 27.65 6.63 -18.74
CA LYS A 309 28.98 6.00 -18.70
C LYS A 309 28.91 4.67 -19.43
N ARG A 310 29.63 4.55 -20.54
CA ARG A 310 29.73 3.32 -21.32
C ARG A 310 31.04 2.63 -20.96
N ILE A 311 30.95 1.44 -20.38
CA ILE A 311 32.11 0.62 -20.03
C ILE A 311 32.16 -0.52 -21.06
N PRO A 312 33.10 -0.49 -22.02
CA PRO A 312 33.18 -1.48 -23.09
C PRO A 312 33.16 -2.91 -22.54
N ASN A 313 32.36 -3.78 -23.15
CA ASN A 313 32.19 -5.20 -22.80
C ASN A 313 31.70 -5.48 -21.37
N ILE A 314 31.30 -4.45 -20.59
CA ILE A 314 30.84 -4.62 -19.21
C ILE A 314 29.39 -4.14 -19.08
N ARG A 315 29.16 -2.81 -19.18
CA ARG A 315 27.84 -2.22 -18.91
C ARG A 315 27.77 -0.76 -19.34
N ASN A 316 26.58 -0.35 -19.78
CA ASN A 316 26.21 1.06 -19.92
C ASN A 316 25.43 1.50 -18.68
N TYR A 317 25.92 2.54 -18.00
CA TYR A 317 25.25 3.16 -16.85
C TYR A 317 24.63 4.48 -17.27
N VAL A 318 23.37 4.67 -16.88
CA VAL A 318 22.67 5.95 -16.99
C VAL A 318 22.44 6.45 -15.57
N ILE A 319 23.16 7.51 -15.20
CA ILE A 319 23.13 8.10 -13.87
C ILE A 319 22.06 9.19 -13.82
N VAL A 320 21.11 9.06 -12.89
CA VAL A 320 20.01 10.00 -12.70
C VAL A 320 20.18 10.88 -11.47
N ASP A 321 19.40 11.94 -11.38
CA ASP A 321 19.43 12.93 -10.29
C ASP A 321 18.73 12.51 -8.99
N GLY A 322 18.21 11.28 -8.94
CA GLY A 322 17.68 10.63 -7.74
C GLY A 322 18.41 9.32 -7.44
N GLY A 323 17.69 8.31 -6.95
CA GLY A 323 18.24 6.98 -6.67
C GLY A 323 17.52 6.26 -5.54
N MET A 324 18.28 5.48 -4.77
CA MET A 324 17.80 4.73 -3.62
C MET A 324 17.14 5.58 -2.54
N THR A 325 17.41 6.89 -2.48
CA THR A 325 16.74 7.81 -1.53
C THR A 325 15.28 8.03 -1.82
N ASP A 326 14.85 7.88 -3.08
CA ASP A 326 13.46 8.06 -3.50
C ASP A 326 12.87 6.78 -4.11
N ASN A 327 13.70 5.83 -4.54
CA ASN A 327 13.27 4.49 -4.93
C ASN A 327 14.13 3.43 -4.24
N PRO A 328 13.95 3.21 -2.93
CA PRO A 328 14.76 2.26 -2.15
C PRO A 328 14.41 0.80 -2.45
N ARG A 329 13.40 0.51 -3.27
CA ARG A 329 12.85 -0.84 -3.41
C ARG A 329 13.78 -1.79 -4.16
N TYR A 330 14.63 -1.28 -5.05
CA TYR A 330 15.64 -2.12 -5.70
C TYR A 330 16.69 -2.58 -4.68
N ILE A 331 17.29 -1.66 -3.92
CA ILE A 331 18.32 -2.06 -2.95
C ILE A 331 17.77 -2.95 -1.83
N LEU A 332 16.53 -2.74 -1.39
CA LEU A 332 15.91 -3.53 -0.31
C LEU A 332 15.33 -4.87 -0.76
N TYR A 333 14.74 -4.93 -1.95
CA TYR A 333 13.92 -6.06 -2.40
C TYR A 333 14.26 -6.57 -3.79
N GLN A 334 15.27 -5.98 -4.45
CA GLN A 334 15.60 -6.22 -5.86
C GLN A 334 14.36 -6.04 -6.76
N ALA A 335 13.47 -5.11 -6.39
CA ALA A 335 12.22 -4.88 -7.08
C ALA A 335 12.48 -4.49 -8.54
N LYS A 336 11.78 -5.16 -9.46
CA LYS A 336 11.83 -4.85 -10.90
C LYS A 336 10.88 -3.70 -11.22
N TYR A 337 11.26 -2.91 -12.21
CA TYR A 337 10.45 -1.82 -12.75
C TYR A 337 10.65 -1.72 -14.25
N GLU A 338 9.70 -1.08 -14.91
CA GLU A 338 9.83 -0.59 -16.28
C GLU A 338 10.17 0.89 -16.26
N ALA A 339 10.94 1.33 -17.26
CA ALA A 339 11.23 2.73 -17.48
C ALA A 339 11.04 3.10 -18.94
N PHE A 340 10.78 4.39 -19.14
CA PHE A 340 10.52 4.96 -20.44
C PHE A 340 11.26 6.28 -20.58
N SER A 341 11.71 6.61 -21.80
CA SER A 341 12.18 7.97 -22.07
C SER A 341 10.97 8.89 -22.28
N ALA A 342 10.71 9.76 -21.31
CA ALA A 342 9.52 10.58 -21.26
C ALA A 342 9.48 11.65 -22.37
N ASN A 343 10.62 12.08 -22.90
CA ASN A 343 10.71 13.02 -24.02
C ASN A 343 10.72 12.36 -25.41
N LYS A 344 10.78 11.02 -25.49
CA LYS A 344 10.77 10.24 -26.74
C LYS A 344 10.12 8.87 -26.52
N ILE A 345 8.87 8.87 -26.04
CA ILE A 345 8.18 7.68 -25.50
C ILE A 345 7.99 6.53 -26.51
N ASN A 346 7.89 6.84 -27.80
CA ASN A 346 7.75 5.83 -28.86
C ASN A 346 9.09 5.42 -29.50
N GLU A 347 10.23 5.92 -29.02
CA GLU A 347 11.52 5.52 -29.57
C GLU A 347 11.84 4.07 -29.19
N LYS A 348 12.30 3.29 -30.18
CA LYS A 348 12.58 1.87 -29.98
C LYS A 348 13.82 1.69 -29.10
N PRO A 349 13.86 0.65 -28.25
CA PRO A 349 15.08 0.31 -27.52
C PRO A 349 16.24 -0.02 -28.46
N GLN A 350 17.43 0.49 -28.16
CA GLN A 350 18.65 0.32 -28.94
C GLN A 350 19.82 -0.20 -28.10
N GLU A 351 19.81 0.01 -26.78
CA GLU A 351 20.85 -0.47 -25.88
C GLU A 351 20.27 -1.05 -24.57
N ILE A 352 21.07 -1.87 -23.89
CA ILE A 352 20.79 -2.33 -22.52
C ILE A 352 21.60 -1.47 -21.57
N VAL A 353 20.93 -0.88 -20.58
CA VAL A 353 21.54 0.02 -19.60
C VAL A 353 21.13 -0.37 -18.18
N THR A 354 21.97 -0.03 -17.21
CA THR A 354 21.57 0.06 -15.80
C THR A 354 21.31 1.51 -15.47
N ILE A 355 20.11 1.80 -14.94
CA ILE A 355 19.75 3.10 -14.41
C ILE A 355 20.16 3.12 -12.93
N ALA A 356 21.14 3.97 -12.61
CA ALA A 356 21.70 4.12 -11.27
C ALA A 356 21.49 5.53 -10.74
N GLY A 357 21.43 5.67 -9.42
CA GLY A 357 21.28 6.96 -8.78
C GLY A 357 22.61 7.68 -8.55
N ARG A 358 22.53 8.81 -7.84
CA ARG A 358 23.68 9.68 -7.53
C ARG A 358 24.21 9.56 -6.10
N ALA A 359 23.69 8.65 -5.29
CA ALA A 359 24.20 8.41 -3.95
C ALA A 359 25.61 7.82 -4.00
N CYS A 360 26.39 8.09 -2.94
CA CYS A 360 27.74 7.53 -2.81
C CYS A 360 27.67 6.10 -2.24
N GLU A 361 26.92 5.23 -2.90
CA GLU A 361 26.73 3.83 -2.55
C GLU A 361 26.69 2.98 -3.82
N SER A 362 27.47 1.90 -3.82
CA SER A 362 27.58 0.99 -4.97
C SER A 362 26.25 0.31 -5.32
N GLY A 363 25.41 0.09 -4.31
CA GLY A 363 24.07 -0.46 -4.45
C GLY A 363 23.01 0.53 -4.92
N ASP A 364 23.35 1.80 -5.20
CA ASP A 364 22.41 2.82 -5.68
C ASP A 364 22.00 2.57 -7.14
N VAL A 365 21.13 1.58 -7.32
CA VAL A 365 20.55 1.18 -8.59
C VAL A 365 19.04 1.34 -8.51
N VAL A 366 18.45 1.90 -9.55
CA VAL A 366 16.99 2.02 -9.70
C VAL A 366 16.45 0.87 -10.52
N ILE A 367 17.11 0.56 -11.65
CA ILE A 367 16.78 -0.57 -12.53
C ILE A 367 18.06 -1.15 -13.10
N LYS A 368 18.26 -2.45 -12.92
CA LYS A 368 19.37 -3.20 -13.51
C LYS A 368 18.97 -3.78 -14.86
N ASP A 369 19.85 -3.60 -15.85
CA ASP A 369 19.82 -4.22 -17.18
C ASP A 369 18.46 -4.09 -17.93
N ILE A 370 18.04 -2.85 -18.18
CA ILE A 370 16.82 -2.51 -18.93
C ILE A 370 17.13 -2.10 -20.38
N LYS A 371 16.28 -2.51 -21.31
CA LYS A 371 16.33 -2.08 -22.72
C LYS A 371 15.77 -0.66 -22.86
N MET A 372 16.57 0.27 -23.36
CA MET A 372 16.21 1.67 -23.54
C MET A 372 16.63 2.19 -24.92
N PRO A 373 15.99 3.25 -25.46
CA PRO A 373 16.57 4.02 -26.56
C PRO A 373 17.93 4.61 -26.14
N ILE A 374 18.70 5.14 -27.09
CA ILE A 374 19.94 5.83 -26.74
C ILE A 374 19.58 7.03 -25.87
N LEU A 375 20.11 7.06 -24.65
CA LEU A 375 19.88 8.14 -23.69
C LEU A 375 21.07 9.10 -23.65
N GLU A 376 20.76 10.37 -23.46
CA GLU A 376 21.72 11.46 -23.39
C GLU A 376 21.50 12.30 -22.13
N LYS A 377 22.52 13.08 -21.76
CA LYS A 377 22.40 14.04 -20.66
C LYS A 377 21.25 15.00 -20.91
N GLY A 378 20.38 15.17 -19.91
CA GLY A 378 19.20 16.03 -20.00
C GLY A 378 17.92 15.30 -20.45
N ASP A 379 18.01 14.07 -20.96
CA ASP A 379 16.82 13.26 -21.21
C ASP A 379 16.03 13.04 -19.91
N ILE A 380 14.71 12.89 -20.05
CA ILE A 380 13.83 12.63 -18.92
C ILE A 380 13.44 11.16 -18.92
N ILE A 381 13.67 10.47 -17.81
CA ILE A 381 13.27 9.07 -17.62
C ILE A 381 12.03 9.03 -16.73
N ALA A 382 11.03 8.24 -17.11
CA ALA A 382 9.87 7.91 -16.30
C ALA A 382 9.94 6.46 -15.83
N VAL A 383 10.10 6.23 -14.53
CA VAL A 383 10.02 4.90 -13.92
C VAL A 383 8.58 4.63 -13.48
N ALA A 384 7.98 3.57 -14.02
CA ALA A 384 6.58 3.24 -13.86
C ALA A 384 6.26 2.52 -12.53
N SER A 385 4.98 2.42 -12.19
CA SER A 385 4.48 1.73 -10.98
C SER A 385 5.13 2.17 -9.66
N THR A 386 5.55 3.44 -9.54
CA THR A 386 6.27 3.94 -8.35
C THR A 386 5.37 4.58 -7.30
N GLY A 387 4.05 4.57 -7.48
CA GLY A 387 3.12 5.22 -6.54
C GLY A 387 2.94 4.50 -5.19
N ALA A 388 3.50 3.30 -5.01
CA ALA A 388 3.45 2.55 -3.76
C ALA A 388 4.85 2.35 -3.16
N TYR A 389 4.97 2.61 -1.86
CA TYR A 389 6.12 2.37 -0.98
C TYR A 389 7.39 3.16 -1.28
N ASN A 390 7.58 3.70 -2.48
CA ASN A 390 8.77 4.49 -2.81
C ASN A 390 8.84 5.77 -1.97
N TYR A 391 7.83 6.64 -2.08
CA TYR A 391 7.80 7.88 -1.28
C TYR A 391 7.72 7.59 0.22
N SER A 392 6.94 6.59 0.64
CA SER A 392 6.80 6.21 2.06
C SER A 392 8.14 5.80 2.68
N MET A 393 9.03 5.21 1.88
CA MET A 393 10.35 4.75 2.32
C MET A 393 11.48 5.73 1.92
N ALA A 394 11.14 6.89 1.39
CA ALA A 394 12.13 7.88 0.99
C ALA A 394 12.96 8.35 2.19
N SER A 395 14.24 8.59 1.95
CA SER A 395 15.22 8.96 2.98
C SER A 395 16.03 10.18 2.54
N ASN A 396 16.78 10.74 3.50
CA ASN A 396 17.71 11.84 3.27
C ASN A 396 19.16 11.35 3.25
N TYR A 397 19.42 10.11 2.80
CA TYR A 397 20.78 9.61 2.66
C TYR A 397 21.62 10.55 1.77
N ASN A 398 22.89 10.74 2.12
CA ASN A 398 23.75 11.80 1.59
C ASN A 398 23.14 13.22 1.64
N ARG A 399 22.26 13.49 2.61
CA ARG A 399 21.53 14.77 2.77
C ARG A 399 20.78 15.17 1.49
N MET A 400 20.28 14.20 0.72
CA MET A 400 19.42 14.47 -0.44
C MET A 400 18.01 14.86 0.02
N GLN A 401 17.46 15.93 -0.56
CA GLN A 401 16.11 16.42 -0.26
C GLN A 401 15.05 15.46 -0.82
N ARG A 402 14.02 15.15 -0.03
CA ARG A 402 12.91 14.33 -0.53
C ARG A 402 12.23 15.02 -1.73
N PRO A 403 11.90 14.27 -2.80
CA PRO A 403 11.30 14.84 -4.00
C PRO A 403 9.93 15.50 -3.79
N ALA A 404 9.58 16.40 -4.70
CA ALA A 404 8.20 16.87 -4.82
C ALA A 404 7.27 15.74 -5.32
N MET A 405 5.98 15.89 -5.05
CA MET A 405 4.93 15.05 -5.61
C MET A 405 3.80 15.89 -6.19
N VAL A 406 3.43 15.60 -7.43
CA VAL A 406 2.34 16.27 -8.15
C VAL A 406 1.22 15.29 -8.47
N LEU A 407 -0.01 15.77 -8.34
CA LEU A 407 -1.21 15.08 -8.77
C LEU A 407 -1.68 15.70 -10.10
N VAL A 408 -1.88 14.87 -11.11
CA VAL A 408 -2.41 15.29 -12.41
C VAL A 408 -3.84 14.79 -12.60
N ASN A 409 -4.68 15.66 -13.14
CA ASN A 409 -6.07 15.36 -13.47
C ASN A 409 -6.61 16.42 -14.44
N ASN A 410 -7.37 16.02 -15.46
CA ASN A 410 -8.07 16.93 -16.37
C ASN A 410 -7.21 18.10 -16.89
N LYS A 411 -6.02 17.80 -17.42
CA LYS A 411 -5.03 18.76 -17.97
C LYS A 411 -4.46 19.74 -16.94
N LYS A 412 -4.64 19.49 -15.64
CA LYS A 412 -4.09 20.30 -14.55
C LYS A 412 -3.12 19.46 -13.72
N ALA A 413 -2.09 20.13 -13.21
CA ALA A 413 -1.12 19.56 -12.29
C ALA A 413 -1.12 20.38 -10.99
N ARG A 414 -1.26 19.69 -9.85
CA ARG A 414 -1.29 20.29 -8.52
C ARG A 414 -0.18 19.69 -7.67
N LEU A 415 0.65 20.55 -7.08
CA LEU A 415 1.63 20.11 -6.09
C LEU A 415 0.89 19.61 -4.83
N ILE A 416 1.14 18.37 -4.44
CA ILE A 416 0.53 17.75 -3.25
C ILE A 416 1.54 17.50 -2.14
N ILE A 417 2.82 17.41 -2.47
CA ILE A 417 3.93 17.44 -1.52
C ILE A 417 5.02 18.35 -2.10
N LYS A 418 5.49 19.31 -1.30
CA LYS A 418 6.60 20.18 -1.68
C LYS A 418 7.90 19.39 -1.60
N ARG A 419 8.84 19.71 -2.49
CA ARG A 419 10.23 19.25 -2.34
C ARG A 419 10.78 19.82 -1.04
N GLU A 420 11.51 19.01 -0.30
CA GLU A 420 12.26 19.53 0.85
C GLU A 420 13.28 20.58 0.38
N THR A 421 13.54 21.56 1.24
CA THR A 421 14.55 22.59 1.09
C THR A 421 15.84 22.17 1.81
N LYS A 422 16.93 22.95 1.68
CA LYS A 422 18.14 22.68 2.47
C LYS A 422 17.88 22.94 3.94
N GLU A 423 17.03 23.93 4.22
CA GLU A 423 16.57 24.30 5.54
C GLU A 423 15.77 23.17 6.18
N ASP A 424 14.95 22.43 5.41
CA ASP A 424 14.26 21.24 5.93
C ASP A 424 15.23 20.16 6.42
N LEU A 425 16.40 20.00 5.77
CA LEU A 425 17.42 19.03 6.18
C LEU A 425 18.12 19.41 7.48
N LEU A 426 18.16 20.70 7.81
CA LEU A 426 18.86 21.26 8.97
C LEU A 426 17.89 21.66 10.09
N ARG A 427 16.58 21.58 9.86
CA ARG A 427 15.56 22.10 10.79
C ARG A 427 15.68 21.54 12.21
N ASN A 428 16.24 20.33 12.35
CA ASN A 428 16.41 19.66 13.64
C ASN A 428 17.88 19.58 14.10
N ASP A 429 18.82 20.17 13.34
CA ASP A 429 20.24 20.25 13.72
C ASP A 429 20.38 21.47 14.67
N LEU A 430 20.96 21.27 15.87
CA LEU A 430 21.03 22.27 16.95
C LEU A 430 22.36 23.03 16.99
#